data_AF-A0A8G1VL21-F1
#
_entry.id   AF-A0A8G1VL21-F1
#
_cell.length_a   1.000
_cell.length_b   1.000
_cell.length_c   1.000
_cell.angle_alpha   90.00
_cell.angle_beta   90.00
_cell.angle_gamma   90.00
#
_symmetry.space_group_name_H-M   'P 1'
#
loop_
_entity.id
_entity.type
_entity.pdbx_description
1 polymer ?
#
loop_
_entity_poly.entity_id
_entity_poly.type
_entity_poly.pdbx_seq_one_letter_code
_entity_poly.pdbx_strand_id
1 'polypeptide(L)'
;MHFPAGLPVTIMTLALALPMVAASNVTDTSSSRRHLSSVIFQVLESIRLQDPDILPLATIYKATENSHPSSPAMMTAWRTITEVEAPAMLAIDTVQNSVYFISAISEGSRSRSILRGRIQVVDWLITELELFINRSRGDDGFAFSVEELYANYQTLMSLPAGQKKSKSRNIRGSGKGAFTEVGWKVFDTGTYGNGSTNPLGCSWDSTRPYDPDARANLVIDEELGFVVSSGMVQGKVYPYYGNISTFIPDSMHTQQDAQEVWINTVKGQRNVSLLSPTEATGENMEVVQYYNDELQALQLNVFLTGPNMTSAWL
;
A
#
# COMPACT_ATOMS: atom_id res chain seq x y z
N MET A 1 -70.16 -39.61 -10.04
CA MET A 1 -70.59 -38.21 -10.28
C MET A 1 -69.68 -37.65 -11.36
N HIS A 2 -70.19 -37.56 -12.58
CA HIS A 2 -69.56 -36.90 -13.71
C HIS A 2 -69.74 -35.38 -13.60
N PHE A 3 -68.68 -34.61 -13.81
CA PHE A 3 -68.78 -33.29 -14.45
C PHE A 3 -67.56 -33.08 -15.37
N PRO A 4 -67.73 -32.32 -16.47
CA PRO A 4 -67.02 -32.54 -17.72
C PRO A 4 -65.88 -31.57 -17.99
N ALA A 5 -65.11 -31.92 -19.02
CA ALA A 5 -63.99 -31.19 -19.60
C ALA A 5 -64.36 -29.75 -20.02
N GLY A 6 -63.53 -28.78 -19.61
CA GLY A 6 -63.52 -27.42 -20.11
C GLY A 6 -62.46 -27.23 -21.20
N LEU A 7 -62.83 -26.54 -22.28
CA LEU A 7 -61.96 -26.16 -23.40
C LEU A 7 -60.78 -25.28 -22.95
N PRO A 8 -59.62 -25.34 -23.63
CA PRO A 8 -58.55 -24.36 -23.43
C PRO A 8 -58.90 -23.03 -24.14
N VAL A 9 -58.80 -21.93 -23.40
CA VAL A 9 -58.82 -20.56 -23.92
C VAL A 9 -57.40 -20.21 -24.35
N THR A 10 -57.19 -20.01 -25.65
CA THR A 10 -55.92 -19.54 -26.20
C THR A 10 -55.83 -18.02 -26.02
N ILE A 11 -55.08 -17.56 -25.00
CA ILE A 11 -54.74 -16.14 -24.83
C ILE A 11 -53.52 -15.86 -25.71
N MET A 12 -53.75 -15.14 -26.81
CA MET A 12 -52.71 -14.64 -27.69
C MET A 12 -52.14 -13.34 -27.07
N THR A 13 -51.09 -13.46 -26.26
CA THR A 13 -50.35 -12.30 -25.73
C THR A 13 -49.46 -11.70 -26.81
N LEU A 14 -49.82 -10.50 -27.24
CA LEU A 14 -49.03 -9.66 -28.13
C LEU A 14 -47.82 -9.12 -27.34
N ALA A 15 -46.65 -9.73 -27.51
CA ALA A 15 -45.40 -9.25 -26.92
C ALA A 15 -44.95 -7.97 -27.65
N LEU A 16 -45.21 -6.81 -27.07
CA LEU A 16 -44.56 -5.55 -27.45
C LEU A 16 -43.10 -5.63 -27.00
N ALA A 17 -42.20 -5.90 -27.94
CA ALA A 17 -40.77 -5.71 -27.75
C ALA A 17 -40.48 -4.21 -27.65
N LEU A 18 -40.40 -3.70 -26.42
CA LEU A 18 -39.82 -2.39 -26.14
C LEU A 18 -38.31 -2.48 -26.44
N PRO A 19 -37.72 -1.55 -27.22
CA PRO A 19 -36.28 -1.49 -27.36
C PRO A 19 -35.71 -1.16 -25.98
N MET A 20 -35.05 -2.15 -25.39
CA MET A 20 -34.26 -1.98 -24.18
C MET A 20 -33.08 -1.08 -24.58
N VAL A 21 -33.23 0.22 -24.38
CA VAL A 21 -32.11 1.15 -24.44
C VAL A 21 -31.18 0.72 -23.31
N ALA A 22 -30.11 0.01 -23.67
CA ALA A 22 -29.01 -0.21 -22.77
C ALA A 22 -28.49 1.18 -22.40
N ALA A 23 -28.83 1.64 -21.20
CA ALA A 23 -28.18 2.77 -20.58
C ALA A 23 -26.72 2.35 -20.41
N SER A 24 -25.87 2.78 -21.33
CA SER A 24 -24.44 2.80 -21.11
C SER A 24 -24.21 3.67 -19.88
N ASN A 25 -24.09 3.04 -18.71
CA ASN A 25 -23.55 3.68 -17.52
C ASN A 25 -22.07 3.99 -17.81
N VAL A 26 -21.83 5.02 -18.61
CA VAL A 26 -20.59 5.77 -18.54
C VAL A 26 -20.65 6.44 -17.17
N THR A 27 -20.24 5.73 -16.13
CA THR A 27 -19.93 6.34 -14.84
C THR A 27 -18.86 7.37 -15.15
N ASP A 28 -19.27 8.64 -15.13
CA ASP A 28 -18.39 9.80 -15.33
C ASP A 28 -17.14 9.58 -14.46
N THR A 29 -15.95 9.58 -15.07
CA THR A 29 -14.70 9.29 -14.36
C THR A 29 -14.49 10.24 -13.18
N SER A 30 -15.02 11.46 -13.27
CA SER A 30 -15.02 12.42 -12.16
C SER A 30 -15.93 11.98 -11.00
N SER A 31 -17.06 11.32 -11.31
CA SER A 31 -17.96 10.72 -10.32
C SER A 31 -17.35 9.49 -9.65
N SER A 32 -16.68 8.61 -10.43
CA SER A 32 -15.99 7.43 -9.89
C SER A 32 -14.81 7.82 -9.01
N ARG A 33 -13.98 8.78 -9.45
CA ARG A 33 -12.84 9.26 -8.65
C ARG A 33 -13.31 9.88 -7.32
N ARG A 34 -14.36 10.71 -7.36
CA ARG A 34 -14.96 11.29 -6.14
C ARG A 34 -15.50 10.23 -5.21
N HIS A 35 -16.16 9.20 -5.74
CA HIS A 35 -16.63 8.08 -4.94
C HIS A 35 -15.47 7.33 -4.28
N LEU A 36 -14.47 6.93 -5.06
CA LEU A 36 -13.28 6.24 -4.55
C LEU A 36 -12.55 7.06 -3.48
N SER A 37 -12.42 8.39 -3.66
CA SER A 37 -11.93 9.28 -2.60
C SER A 37 -12.80 9.22 -1.35
N SER A 38 -14.13 9.25 -1.49
CA SER A 38 -15.03 9.20 -0.33
C SER A 38 -14.93 7.91 0.46
N VAL A 39 -14.62 6.77 -0.19
CA VAL A 39 -14.39 5.49 0.49
C VAL A 39 -13.17 5.56 1.41
N ILE A 40 -12.09 6.24 0.99
CA ILE A 40 -10.91 6.46 1.83
C ILE A 40 -11.28 7.26 3.08
N PHE A 41 -12.01 8.37 2.91
CA PHE A 41 -12.47 9.16 4.05
C PHE A 41 -13.40 8.38 4.97
N GLN A 42 -14.25 7.50 4.45
CA GLN A 42 -15.08 6.61 5.28
C GLN A 42 -14.23 5.61 6.07
N VAL A 43 -13.18 5.03 5.47
CA VAL A 43 -12.25 4.16 6.20
C VAL A 43 -11.54 4.93 7.32
N LEU A 44 -10.95 6.08 7.01
CA LEU A 44 -10.26 6.91 8.00
C LEU A 44 -11.20 7.36 9.13
N GLU A 45 -12.44 7.75 8.80
CA GLU A 45 -13.43 8.14 9.79
C GLU A 45 -13.88 6.96 10.64
N SER A 46 -14.07 5.77 10.07
CA SER A 46 -14.41 4.57 10.82
C SER A 46 -13.32 4.18 11.82
N ILE A 47 -12.04 4.36 11.44
CA ILE A 47 -10.89 4.17 12.32
C ILE A 47 -10.91 5.19 13.46
N ARG A 48 -11.10 6.48 13.12
CA ARG A 48 -11.15 7.58 14.10
C ARG A 48 -12.30 7.42 15.09
N LEU A 49 -13.45 6.97 14.62
CA LEU A 49 -14.64 6.69 15.45
C LEU A 49 -14.53 5.36 16.19
N GLN A 50 -13.53 4.53 15.87
CA GLN A 50 -13.39 3.17 16.39
C GLN A 50 -14.64 2.32 16.12
N ASP A 51 -15.31 2.59 14.99
CA ASP A 51 -16.57 1.98 14.58
C ASP A 51 -16.42 1.38 13.18
N PRO A 52 -16.07 0.09 13.06
CA PRO A 52 -15.93 -0.57 11.78
C PRO A 52 -17.27 -0.84 11.08
N ASP A 53 -18.40 -0.76 11.76
CA ASP A 53 -19.71 -1.16 11.21
C ASP A 53 -20.26 -0.13 10.20
N ILE A 54 -19.69 1.08 10.18
CA ILE A 54 -20.04 2.11 9.19
C ILE A 54 -19.37 1.88 7.82
N LEU A 55 -18.45 0.92 7.72
CA LEU A 55 -17.77 0.62 6.46
C LEU A 55 -18.75 -0.04 5.47
N PRO A 56 -18.75 0.38 4.19
CA PRO A 56 -19.53 -0.29 3.16
C PRO A 56 -18.85 -1.58 2.71
N LEU A 57 -18.72 -2.58 3.59
CA LEU A 57 -18.07 -3.86 3.27
C LEU A 57 -18.98 -4.73 2.38
N ALA A 58 -18.37 -5.45 1.44
CA ALA A 58 -19.06 -6.52 0.74
C ALA A 58 -19.45 -7.65 1.71
N THR A 59 -20.46 -8.46 1.37
CA THR A 59 -20.88 -9.60 2.21
C THR A 59 -19.73 -10.56 2.51
N ILE A 60 -18.81 -10.73 1.56
CA ILE A 60 -17.55 -11.43 1.73
C ILE A 60 -16.47 -10.49 1.24
N TYR A 61 -15.51 -10.19 2.11
CA TYR A 61 -14.39 -9.30 1.82
C TYR A 61 -13.09 -9.95 2.32
N LYS A 62 -11.96 -9.46 1.83
CA LYS A 62 -10.63 -9.78 2.34
C LYS A 62 -10.06 -8.56 3.05
N ALA A 63 -9.45 -8.76 4.20
CA ALA A 63 -8.79 -7.66 4.88
C ALA A 63 -7.52 -8.10 5.62
N THR A 64 -6.50 -7.25 5.59
CA THR A 64 -5.24 -7.45 6.29
C THR A 64 -4.80 -6.17 7.00
N GLU A 65 -4.25 -6.31 8.20
CA GLU A 65 -3.45 -5.28 8.86
C GLU A 65 -2.03 -5.84 8.97
N ASN A 66 -1.02 -5.11 8.49
CA ASN A 66 0.38 -5.50 8.60
C ASN A 66 0.62 -6.92 8.04
N SER A 67 0.02 -7.20 6.88
CA SER A 67 0.04 -8.52 6.20
C SER A 67 -0.67 -9.66 6.94
N HIS A 68 -1.33 -9.39 8.06
CA HIS A 68 -2.08 -10.39 8.83
C HIS A 68 -3.58 -10.30 8.51
N PRO A 69 -4.22 -11.39 8.05
CA PRO A 69 -5.66 -11.45 7.84
C PRO A 69 -6.42 -11.16 9.14
N SER A 70 -7.33 -10.19 9.10
CA SER A 70 -8.14 -9.82 10.25
C SER A 70 -9.38 -9.06 9.78
N SER A 71 -10.49 -9.17 10.53
CA SER A 71 -11.64 -8.29 10.32
C SER A 71 -11.35 -6.89 10.89
N PRO A 72 -11.92 -5.79 10.34
CA PRO A 72 -11.69 -4.43 10.85
C PRO A 72 -11.88 -4.29 12.38
N ALA A 73 -12.92 -4.92 12.95
CA ALA A 73 -13.18 -4.90 14.40
C ALA A 73 -12.09 -5.54 15.27
N MET A 74 -11.24 -6.38 14.69
CA MET A 74 -10.13 -7.06 15.36
C MET A 74 -8.77 -6.43 15.08
N MET A 75 -8.69 -5.53 14.09
CA MET A 75 -7.46 -4.82 13.74
C MET A 75 -7.07 -3.82 14.83
N THR A 76 -5.77 -3.59 14.98
CA THR A 76 -5.22 -2.63 15.94
C THR A 76 -5.66 -1.21 15.58
N ALA A 77 -5.75 -0.89 14.28
CA ALA A 77 -6.16 0.41 13.76
C ALA A 77 -7.45 0.92 14.42
N TRP A 78 -8.51 0.12 14.46
CA TRP A 78 -9.81 0.50 15.07
C TRP A 78 -9.79 0.54 16.60
N ARG A 79 -8.70 0.09 17.26
CA ARG A 79 -8.62 0.00 18.72
C ARG A 79 -7.69 1.03 19.34
N THR A 80 -6.63 1.40 18.63
CA THR A 80 -5.55 2.24 19.18
C THR A 80 -5.50 3.63 18.56
N ILE A 81 -5.96 3.78 17.31
CA ILE A 81 -5.92 5.07 16.63
C ILE A 81 -7.02 5.96 17.22
N THR A 82 -6.63 7.17 17.63
CA THR A 82 -7.52 8.17 18.23
C THR A 82 -7.65 9.42 17.36
N GLU A 83 -6.67 9.66 16.50
CA GLU A 83 -6.69 10.79 15.56
C GLU A 83 -6.19 10.33 14.19
N VAL A 84 -6.80 10.87 13.15
CA VAL A 84 -6.48 10.60 11.76
C VAL A 84 -6.47 11.92 11.03
N GLU A 85 -5.37 12.24 10.37
CA GLU A 85 -5.29 13.40 9.49
C GLU A 85 -5.80 13.04 8.09
N ALA A 86 -6.05 14.04 7.25
CA ALA A 86 -6.36 13.79 5.86
C ALA A 86 -5.22 13.02 5.15
N PRO A 87 -5.49 12.37 4.02
CA PRO A 87 -4.43 11.77 3.22
C PRO A 87 -3.43 12.81 2.73
N ALA A 88 -2.15 12.59 3.04
CA ALA A 88 -1.04 13.33 2.45
C ALA A 88 -0.78 12.89 1.00
N MET A 89 -1.09 11.63 0.69
CA MET A 89 -1.01 11.06 -0.65
C MET A 89 -2.29 10.29 -0.98
N LEU A 90 -2.77 10.43 -2.21
CA LEU A 90 -3.87 9.65 -2.79
C LEU A 90 -3.49 9.20 -4.20
N ALA A 91 -3.54 7.89 -4.45
CA ALA A 91 -3.54 7.32 -5.79
C ALA A 91 -4.88 6.64 -6.03
N ILE A 92 -5.55 6.98 -7.13
CA ILE A 92 -6.89 6.48 -7.44
C ILE A 92 -6.91 5.91 -8.86
N ASP A 93 -7.17 4.60 -8.96
CA ASP A 93 -7.37 3.89 -10.21
C ASP A 93 -8.87 3.72 -10.47
N THR A 94 -9.40 4.51 -11.40
CA THR A 94 -10.81 4.43 -11.81
C THR A 94 -11.11 3.30 -12.78
N VAL A 95 -10.09 2.60 -13.30
CA VAL A 95 -10.25 1.45 -14.19
C VAL A 95 -10.36 0.17 -13.38
N GLN A 96 -9.50 0.01 -12.38
CA GLN A 96 -9.51 -1.13 -11.47
C GLN A 96 -10.46 -0.92 -10.29
N ASN A 97 -10.93 0.30 -10.02
CA ASN A 97 -11.68 0.66 -8.80
C ASN A 97 -10.87 0.39 -7.51
N SER A 98 -9.57 0.67 -7.58
CA SER A 98 -8.65 0.54 -6.45
C SER A 98 -8.09 1.91 -6.07
N VAL A 99 -7.74 2.04 -4.79
CA VAL A 99 -7.13 3.24 -4.25
C VAL A 99 -6.00 2.90 -3.32
N TYR A 100 -5.05 3.83 -3.20
CA TYR A 100 -3.99 3.80 -2.20
C TYR A 100 -3.91 5.16 -1.52
N PHE A 101 -3.65 5.17 -0.21
CA PHE A 101 -3.50 6.39 0.57
C PHE A 101 -2.38 6.27 1.60
N ILE A 102 -1.88 7.43 2.01
CA ILE A 102 -0.95 7.60 3.12
C ILE A 102 -1.47 8.73 4.01
N SER A 103 -1.57 8.50 5.31
CA SER A 103 -2.09 9.48 6.29
C SER A 103 -1.28 9.44 7.57
N ALA A 104 -1.11 10.61 8.19
CA ALA A 104 -0.62 10.69 9.56
C ALA A 104 -1.73 10.29 10.54
N ILE A 105 -1.37 9.52 11.56
CA ILE A 105 -2.28 9.07 12.62
C ILE A 105 -1.64 9.26 13.99
N SER A 106 -2.48 9.28 15.02
CA SER A 106 -2.07 9.19 16.43
C SER A 106 -2.62 7.90 17.04
N GLU A 107 -1.73 7.08 17.58
CA GLU A 107 -2.10 5.93 18.44
C GLU A 107 -2.07 6.38 19.91
N GLY A 108 -3.23 6.38 20.58
CA GLY A 108 -3.37 6.89 21.95
C GLY A 108 -2.91 8.35 22.11
N SER A 109 -2.36 8.69 23.28
CA SER A 109 -2.15 10.10 23.64
C SER A 109 -0.88 10.78 23.07
N ARG A 110 0.08 10.04 22.50
CA ARG A 110 1.42 10.59 22.20
C ARG A 110 2.21 9.98 21.03
N SER A 111 1.85 8.82 20.50
CA SER A 111 2.58 8.19 19.40
C SER A 111 2.01 8.61 18.07
N ARG A 112 2.80 9.29 17.25
CA ARG A 112 2.48 9.57 15.86
C ARG A 112 2.98 8.44 14.98
N SER A 113 2.20 8.08 13.97
CA SER A 113 2.50 6.98 13.06
C SER A 113 1.97 7.31 11.67
N ILE A 114 2.40 6.51 10.69
CA ILE A 114 1.91 6.63 9.31
C ILE A 114 1.02 5.43 9.04
N LEU A 115 -0.24 5.71 8.68
CA LEU A 115 -1.17 4.73 8.16
C LEU A 115 -1.10 4.74 6.65
N ARG A 116 -0.87 3.57 6.07
CA ARG A 116 -0.97 3.34 4.63
C ARG A 116 -2.10 2.37 4.38
N GLY A 117 -2.78 2.53 3.26
CA GLY A 117 -3.82 1.58 2.91
C GLY A 117 -4.05 1.47 1.42
N ARG A 118 -4.36 0.25 0.98
CA ARG A 118 -4.91 -0.05 -0.33
C ARG A 118 -6.34 -0.58 -0.15
N ILE A 119 -7.26 -0.09 -0.96
CA ILE A 119 -8.67 -0.51 -0.93
C ILE A 119 -9.10 -0.88 -2.34
N GLN A 120 -9.80 -2.00 -2.48
CA GLN A 120 -10.50 -2.40 -3.70
C GLN A 120 -12.00 -2.24 -3.50
N VAL A 121 -12.66 -1.63 -4.48
CA VAL A 121 -14.11 -1.40 -4.47
C VAL A 121 -14.76 -2.13 -5.65
N VAL A 122 -15.87 -2.80 -5.39
CA VAL A 122 -16.75 -3.40 -6.42
C VAL A 122 -18.19 -3.11 -6.01
N ASP A 123 -19.00 -2.66 -6.96
CA ASP A 123 -20.41 -2.31 -6.73
C ASP A 123 -20.61 -1.39 -5.51
N TRP A 124 -19.73 -0.39 -5.36
CA TRP A 124 -19.75 0.60 -4.27
C TRP A 124 -19.43 0.02 -2.88
N LEU A 125 -18.97 -1.23 -2.81
CA LEU A 125 -18.60 -1.94 -1.59
C LEU A 125 -17.11 -2.26 -1.56
N ILE A 126 -16.51 -2.19 -0.38
CA ILE A 126 -15.13 -2.60 -0.13
C ILE A 126 -15.07 -4.14 -0.19
N THR A 127 -14.34 -4.66 -1.16
CA THR A 127 -14.07 -6.10 -1.29
C THR A 127 -12.69 -6.48 -0.76
N GLU A 128 -11.75 -5.54 -0.78
CA GLU A 128 -10.41 -5.73 -0.23
C GLU A 128 -9.95 -4.51 0.55
N LEU A 129 -9.39 -4.73 1.74
CA LEU A 129 -8.83 -3.70 2.60
C LEU A 129 -7.46 -4.14 3.12
N GLU A 130 -6.41 -3.43 2.74
CA GLU A 130 -5.04 -3.77 3.12
C GLU A 130 -4.42 -2.56 3.80
N LEU A 131 -4.10 -2.67 5.10
CA LEU A 131 -3.58 -1.57 5.92
C LEU A 131 -2.19 -1.90 6.45
N PHE A 132 -1.34 -0.88 6.55
CA PHE A 132 -0.04 -0.95 7.21
C PHE A 132 0.11 0.23 8.18
N ILE A 133 0.58 -0.06 9.39
CA ILE A 133 0.88 0.95 10.42
C ILE A 133 2.37 0.98 10.64
N ASN A 134 3.02 2.03 10.15
CA ASN A 134 4.43 2.29 10.36
C ASN A 134 4.59 3.18 11.60
N ARG A 135 5.34 2.71 12.60
CA ARG A 135 5.54 3.41 13.89
C ARG A 135 6.92 4.01 14.01
N SER A 136 7.83 3.64 13.13
CA SER A 136 9.21 4.08 13.17
C SER A 136 9.89 4.03 11.81
N ARG A 137 11.08 4.65 11.71
CA ARG A 137 12.02 4.46 10.58
C ARG A 137 12.41 3.00 10.38
N GLY A 138 12.31 2.15 11.40
CA GLY A 138 12.54 0.71 11.27
C GLY A 138 11.48 0.02 10.40
N ASP A 139 10.26 0.58 10.35
CA ASP A 139 9.13 0.01 9.60
C ASP A 139 8.98 0.66 8.22
N ASP A 140 9.33 1.94 8.05
CA ASP A 140 9.12 2.68 6.78
C ASP A 140 10.45 3.05 6.09
N GLY A 141 11.57 2.61 6.66
CA GLY A 141 12.90 2.98 6.19
C GLY A 141 13.16 4.49 6.23
N PHE A 142 13.81 4.98 5.17
CA PHE A 142 14.25 6.37 5.01
C PHE A 142 13.09 7.36 4.80
N ALA A 143 11.89 6.88 4.47
CA ALA A 143 10.74 7.73 4.17
C ALA A 143 9.84 8.01 5.39
N PHE A 144 10.17 7.46 6.57
CA PHE A 144 9.40 7.74 7.77
C PHE A 144 9.67 9.16 8.28
N SER A 145 8.69 10.05 8.14
CA SER A 145 8.63 11.32 8.85
C SER A 145 7.17 11.76 8.91
N VAL A 146 6.57 11.72 10.10
CA VAL A 146 5.17 12.15 10.25
C VAL A 146 5.10 13.67 10.11
N GLU A 147 6.10 14.38 10.62
CA GLU A 147 6.20 15.83 10.62
C GLU A 147 6.33 16.40 9.20
N GLU A 148 7.07 15.73 8.33
CA GLU A 148 7.33 16.20 6.97
C GLU A 148 6.40 15.56 5.92
N LEU A 149 5.54 14.62 6.34
CA LEU A 149 4.72 13.79 5.45
C LEU A 149 4.02 14.61 4.37
N TYR A 150 3.23 15.59 4.77
CA TYR A 150 2.49 16.44 3.84
C TYR A 150 3.40 17.25 2.91
N ALA A 151 4.47 17.84 3.43
CA ALA A 151 5.40 18.62 2.63
C ALA A 151 6.07 17.75 1.55
N ASN A 152 6.40 16.50 1.89
CA ASN A 152 7.03 15.56 0.99
C ASN A 152 6.11 15.13 -0.15
N TYR A 153 4.82 14.88 0.11
CA TYR A 153 3.88 14.50 -0.95
C TYR A 153 3.24 15.67 -1.68
N GLN A 154 3.26 16.89 -1.14
CA GLN A 154 2.58 18.04 -1.75
C GLN A 154 2.98 18.23 -3.22
N THR A 155 4.27 18.09 -3.52
CA THR A 155 4.79 18.22 -4.89
C THR A 155 4.30 17.07 -5.79
N LEU A 156 4.17 15.86 -5.26
CA LEU A 156 3.74 14.67 -6.01
C LEU A 156 2.22 14.68 -6.25
N MET A 157 1.46 15.35 -5.38
CA MET A 157 0.01 15.50 -5.46
C MET A 157 -0.43 16.65 -6.39
N SER A 158 0.52 17.37 -7.01
CA SER A 158 0.25 18.38 -8.03
C SER A 158 1.08 18.14 -9.27
N LEU A 159 0.42 17.85 -10.39
CA LEU A 159 1.07 17.76 -11.70
C LEU A 159 1.72 19.11 -12.08
N PRO A 160 3.03 19.17 -12.36
CA PRO A 160 3.65 20.41 -12.82
C PRO A 160 3.07 20.84 -14.18
N ALA A 161 2.89 22.16 -14.37
CA ALA A 161 2.29 22.71 -15.58
C ALA A 161 3.05 22.27 -16.85
N GLY A 162 2.32 21.79 -17.86
CA GLY A 162 2.87 21.39 -19.16
C GLY A 162 3.42 19.96 -19.23
N GLN A 163 3.40 19.19 -18.14
CA GLN A 163 3.75 17.77 -18.19
C GLN A 163 2.67 16.94 -18.89
N LYS A 164 3.10 15.97 -19.69
CA LYS A 164 2.22 15.02 -20.35
C LYS A 164 2.08 13.79 -19.48
N LYS A 165 0.84 13.35 -19.27
CA LYS A 165 0.54 12.03 -18.69
C LYS A 165 1.35 10.97 -19.44
N SER A 166 2.08 10.16 -18.71
CA SER A 166 2.75 8.99 -19.29
C SER A 166 1.71 8.09 -19.92
N LYS A 167 2.01 7.51 -21.09
CA LYS A 167 1.06 6.60 -21.74
C LYS A 167 0.93 5.34 -20.88
N SER A 168 -0.30 4.85 -20.70
CA SER A 168 -0.61 3.66 -19.87
C SER A 168 0.24 2.42 -20.19
N ARG A 169 0.69 2.28 -21.44
CA ARG A 169 1.61 1.20 -21.87
C ARG A 169 3.01 1.31 -21.24
N ASN A 170 3.50 2.52 -20.99
CA ASN A 170 4.80 2.77 -20.36
C ASN A 170 4.71 2.60 -18.83
N ILE A 171 3.55 2.94 -18.26
CA ILE A 171 3.23 2.77 -16.83
C ILE A 171 3.15 1.28 -16.45
N ARG A 172 2.52 0.45 -17.29
CA ARG A 172 2.35 -1.00 -17.05
C ARG A 172 3.59 -1.83 -17.38
N GLY A 173 4.57 -1.27 -18.13
CA GLY A 173 5.72 -1.99 -18.68
C GLY A 173 6.96 -2.05 -17.78
N SER A 174 7.03 -1.24 -16.71
CA SER A 174 8.16 -1.22 -15.78
C SER A 174 8.09 -2.29 -14.67
N GLY A 175 6.94 -2.96 -14.51
CA GLY A 175 6.64 -3.87 -13.40
C GLY A 175 7.19 -5.30 -13.51
N LYS A 176 8.40 -5.52 -14.04
CA LYS A 176 9.07 -6.83 -13.88
C LYS A 176 9.85 -6.87 -12.57
N GLY A 177 9.13 -6.88 -11.45
CA GLY A 177 9.47 -7.29 -10.07
C GLY A 177 10.82 -6.91 -9.44
N ALA A 178 11.67 -6.11 -10.07
CA ALA A 178 12.84 -5.54 -9.42
C ALA A 178 12.37 -4.33 -8.60
N PHE A 179 12.81 -4.23 -7.34
CA PHE A 179 12.74 -2.97 -6.58
C PHE A 179 13.43 -1.91 -7.42
N THR A 180 12.71 -1.01 -8.10
CA THR A 180 13.34 -0.15 -9.10
C THR A 180 13.38 1.28 -8.60
N GLU A 181 14.51 1.64 -7.98
CA GLU A 181 14.88 3.04 -7.76
C GLU A 181 15.37 3.61 -9.10
N VAL A 182 14.42 4.06 -9.91
CA VAL A 182 14.67 4.98 -11.02
C VAL A 182 14.32 6.39 -10.52
N GLY A 183 15.12 7.39 -10.88
CA GLY A 183 14.96 8.75 -10.35
C GLY A 183 15.95 9.03 -9.22
N TRP A 184 16.94 9.87 -9.52
CA TRP A 184 18.14 10.12 -8.70
C TRP A 184 17.92 10.98 -7.46
N LYS A 185 16.75 10.90 -6.83
CA LYS A 185 16.42 11.68 -5.65
C LYS A 185 15.74 10.81 -4.61
N VAL A 186 16.56 10.11 -3.82
CA VAL A 186 16.13 9.57 -2.52
C VAL A 186 15.71 10.77 -1.68
N PHE A 187 14.42 10.93 -1.46
CA PHE A 187 13.91 11.82 -0.42
C PHE A 187 14.01 11.05 0.90
N ASP A 188 15.15 11.19 1.57
CA ASP A 188 15.35 10.69 2.93
C ASP A 188 14.92 11.77 3.91
N THR A 189 13.84 11.50 4.64
CA THR A 189 13.05 12.50 5.38
C THR A 189 13.52 12.63 6.83
N GLY A 190 14.76 12.26 7.16
CA GLY A 190 15.18 12.21 8.55
C GLY A 190 16.66 12.36 8.81
N THR A 191 16.97 13.04 9.91
CA THR A 191 18.31 13.14 10.49
C THR A 191 18.82 11.75 10.89
N TYR A 192 19.98 11.32 10.40
CA TYR A 192 20.55 10.03 10.77
C TYR A 192 20.98 10.00 12.24
N GLY A 193 21.26 8.79 12.76
CA GLY A 193 21.82 8.63 14.11
C GLY A 193 23.16 9.34 14.35
N ASN A 194 23.80 9.89 13.31
CA ASN A 194 24.99 10.74 13.39
C ASN A 194 24.69 12.26 13.26
N GLY A 195 23.43 12.68 13.20
CA GLY A 195 23.04 14.09 13.06
C GLY A 195 23.07 14.63 11.62
N SER A 196 23.44 13.84 10.62
CA SER A 196 23.51 14.26 9.22
C SER A 196 22.14 14.26 8.53
N THR A 197 22.00 15.06 7.47
CA THR A 197 20.89 15.02 6.49
C THR A 197 21.36 14.61 5.08
N ASN A 198 22.65 14.29 4.91
CA ASN A 198 23.20 13.79 3.65
C ASN A 198 22.75 12.35 3.40
N PRO A 199 22.05 12.06 2.27
CA PRO A 199 21.63 10.71 1.89
C PRO A 199 22.69 9.67 2.20
N LEU A 200 22.38 8.69 3.05
CA LEU A 200 23.23 7.51 3.17
C LEU A 200 23.25 6.85 1.79
N GLY A 201 24.39 6.94 1.11
CA GLY A 201 24.56 6.32 -0.19
C GLY A 201 24.24 4.84 -0.08
N CYS A 202 23.15 4.41 -0.71
CA CYS A 202 22.81 3.00 -0.75
C CYS A 202 23.76 2.32 -1.75
N SER A 203 24.72 1.57 -1.21
CA SER A 203 25.56 0.66 -1.98
C SER A 203 24.74 -0.57 -2.36
N TRP A 204 23.91 -0.45 -3.39
CA TRP A 204 23.19 -1.59 -3.94
C TRP A 204 24.13 -2.41 -4.83
N ASP A 205 24.11 -3.74 -4.66
CA ASP A 205 24.68 -4.64 -5.64
C ASP A 205 23.91 -4.50 -6.98
N SER A 206 24.57 -4.84 -8.07
CA SER A 206 23.97 -5.01 -9.40
C SER A 206 22.78 -5.97 -9.43
N THR A 207 22.71 -6.89 -8.47
CA THR A 207 21.59 -7.83 -8.30
C THR A 207 20.66 -7.33 -7.19
N ARG A 208 19.43 -6.97 -7.56
CA ARG A 208 18.42 -6.52 -6.59
C ARG A 208 17.64 -7.72 -6.03
N PRO A 209 17.21 -7.67 -4.76
CA PRO A 209 16.16 -8.56 -4.27
C PRO A 209 14.97 -8.51 -5.22
N TYR A 210 14.36 -9.66 -5.48
CA TYR A 210 13.29 -9.81 -6.45
C TYR A 210 12.27 -10.80 -5.92
N ASP A 211 11.00 -10.46 -6.08
CA ASP A 211 9.88 -11.35 -5.77
C ASP A 211 9.27 -11.86 -7.09
N PRO A 212 9.35 -13.17 -7.39
CA PRO A 212 8.72 -13.74 -8.58
C PRO A 212 7.21 -13.63 -8.59
N ASP A 213 6.60 -13.53 -7.41
CA ASP A 213 5.15 -13.51 -7.22
C ASP A 213 4.65 -12.09 -6.85
N ALA A 214 5.45 -11.07 -7.15
CA ALA A 214 5.11 -9.69 -6.88
C ALA A 214 3.73 -9.31 -7.45
N ARG A 215 2.89 -8.70 -6.61
CA ARG A 215 1.60 -8.13 -7.00
C ARG A 215 1.82 -6.78 -7.67
N ALA A 216 2.01 -6.81 -8.99
CA ALA A 216 2.19 -5.62 -9.79
C ALA A 216 0.85 -4.92 -10.09
N ASN A 217 0.89 -3.59 -10.24
CA ASN A 217 -0.24 -2.77 -10.69
C ASN A 217 -1.49 -2.91 -9.80
N LEU A 218 -1.30 -2.83 -8.48
CA LEU A 218 -2.39 -2.84 -7.50
C LEU A 218 -3.25 -1.58 -7.61
N VAL A 219 -2.63 -0.45 -7.96
CA VAL A 219 -3.29 0.82 -8.25
C VAL A 219 -2.52 1.49 -9.38
N ILE A 220 -3.20 1.91 -10.44
CA ILE A 220 -2.66 2.79 -11.49
C ILE A 220 -3.48 4.09 -11.53
N ASP A 221 -2.93 5.15 -10.95
CA ASP A 221 -3.51 6.48 -11.08
C ASP A 221 -3.03 7.14 -12.38
N GLU A 222 -3.80 7.01 -13.46
CA GLU A 222 -3.46 7.63 -14.74
C GLU A 222 -3.54 9.17 -14.72
N GLU A 223 -4.19 9.76 -13.71
CA GLU A 223 -4.25 11.20 -13.55
C GLU A 223 -2.95 11.73 -12.98
N LEU A 224 -2.46 11.10 -11.90
CA LEU A 224 -1.26 11.51 -11.18
C LEU A 224 -0.04 10.62 -11.46
N GLY A 225 -0.10 9.76 -12.48
CA GLY A 225 1.03 8.92 -12.91
C GLY A 225 1.51 7.91 -11.86
N PHE A 226 0.75 7.64 -10.80
CA PHE A 226 1.18 6.72 -9.75
C PHE A 226 0.95 5.27 -10.15
N VAL A 227 1.89 4.40 -9.77
CA VAL A 227 1.71 2.95 -9.75
C VAL A 227 2.06 2.45 -8.37
N VAL A 228 1.19 1.60 -7.82
CA VAL A 228 1.44 0.90 -6.57
C VAL A 228 1.60 -0.58 -6.86
N SER A 229 2.64 -1.19 -6.31
CA SER A 229 2.92 -2.63 -6.38
C SER A 229 3.33 -3.15 -5.01
N SER A 230 3.21 -4.46 -4.79
CA SER A 230 3.70 -5.12 -3.58
C SER A 230 4.57 -6.32 -3.93
N GLY A 231 5.62 -6.55 -3.15
CA GLY A 231 6.44 -7.75 -3.26
C GLY A 231 7.03 -8.16 -1.92
N MET A 232 7.36 -9.44 -1.76
CA MET A 232 7.90 -10.01 -0.54
C MET A 232 9.24 -10.69 -0.77
N VAL A 233 10.19 -10.50 0.13
CA VAL A 233 11.50 -11.15 0.08
C VAL A 233 11.87 -11.73 1.44
N GLN A 234 12.50 -12.90 1.43
CA GLN A 234 13.08 -13.48 2.64
C GLN A 234 14.39 -12.77 3.01
N GLY A 235 14.68 -12.74 4.29
CA GLY A 235 15.90 -12.13 4.82
C GLY A 235 16.01 -12.28 6.31
N LYS A 236 16.91 -11.48 6.88
CA LYS A 236 17.23 -11.52 8.29
C LYS A 236 17.25 -10.13 8.90
N VAL A 237 16.66 -10.00 10.07
CA VAL A 237 16.76 -8.80 10.89
C VAL A 237 18.01 -8.89 11.74
N TYR A 238 18.92 -7.95 11.54
CA TYR A 238 20.15 -7.80 12.28
C TYR A 238 20.07 -6.62 13.26
N PRO A 239 20.76 -6.69 14.41
CA PRO A 239 21.01 -5.50 15.23
C PRO A 239 21.85 -4.49 14.44
N TYR A 240 21.61 -3.20 14.65
CA TYR A 240 22.41 -2.12 14.10
C TYR A 240 22.78 -1.12 15.21
N TYR A 241 23.21 0.10 14.87
CA TYR A 241 23.77 1.05 15.83
C TYR A 241 22.74 1.55 16.88
N GLY A 242 22.96 1.23 18.15
CA GLY A 242 22.09 1.69 19.25
C GLY A 242 20.89 0.76 19.46
N ASN A 243 19.68 1.32 19.53
CA ASN A 243 18.43 0.59 19.74
C ASN A 243 17.66 0.29 18.44
N ILE A 244 18.36 0.26 17.31
CA ILE A 244 17.77 0.06 15.97
C ILE A 244 18.23 -1.26 15.35
N SER A 245 17.40 -1.81 14.48
CA SER A 245 17.68 -2.99 13.68
C SER A 245 17.69 -2.65 12.20
N THR A 246 18.22 -3.55 11.39
CA THR A 246 18.17 -3.49 9.92
C THR A 246 17.73 -4.83 9.37
N PHE A 247 16.88 -4.81 8.35
CA PHE A 247 16.50 -6.00 7.60
C PHE A 247 17.41 -6.11 6.36
N ILE A 248 18.00 -7.28 6.16
CA ILE A 248 18.87 -7.56 5.01
C ILE A 248 18.30 -8.79 4.28
N PRO A 249 17.84 -8.64 3.02
CA PRO A 249 17.37 -9.76 2.21
C PRO A 249 18.42 -10.88 2.06
N ASP A 250 17.97 -12.12 1.89
CA ASP A 250 18.86 -13.28 1.76
C ASP A 250 19.73 -13.23 0.52
N SER A 251 19.27 -12.56 -0.54
CA SER A 251 20.07 -12.35 -1.75
C SER A 251 21.25 -11.40 -1.56
N MET A 252 21.33 -10.67 -0.43
CA MET A 252 22.35 -9.67 -0.14
C MET A 252 23.44 -10.23 0.80
N HIS A 253 24.09 -11.33 0.40
CA HIS A 253 25.06 -12.06 1.21
C HIS A 253 26.22 -11.18 1.72
N THR A 254 26.78 -10.33 0.85
CA THR A 254 27.90 -9.44 1.21
C THR A 254 27.54 -8.51 2.38
N GLN A 255 26.31 -8.00 2.38
CA GLN A 255 25.80 -7.12 3.43
C GLN A 255 25.51 -7.89 4.73
N GLN A 256 24.98 -9.11 4.63
CA GLN A 256 24.82 -9.99 5.78
C GLN A 256 26.17 -10.34 6.42
N ASP A 257 27.17 -10.72 5.63
CA ASP A 257 28.52 -11.05 6.11
C ASP A 257 29.19 -9.85 6.80
N ALA A 258 29.08 -8.66 6.20
CA ALA A 258 29.59 -7.43 6.80
C ALA A 258 28.91 -7.13 8.15
N GLN A 259 27.60 -7.39 8.24
CA GLN A 259 26.84 -7.19 9.46
C GLN A 259 27.24 -8.19 10.55
N GLU A 260 27.51 -9.45 10.21
CA GLU A 260 28.03 -10.46 11.15
C GLU A 260 29.40 -10.05 11.73
N VAL A 261 30.31 -9.54 10.89
CA VAL A 261 31.61 -9.02 11.34
C VAL A 261 31.44 -7.85 12.32
N TRP A 262 30.53 -6.91 12.01
CA TRP A 262 30.20 -5.80 12.90
C TRP A 262 29.64 -6.30 14.25
N ILE A 263 28.71 -7.24 14.23
CA ILE A 263 28.12 -7.83 15.45
C ILE A 263 29.18 -8.44 16.33
N ASN A 264 30.09 -9.24 15.77
CA ASN A 264 31.16 -9.87 16.52
C ASN A 264 32.11 -8.85 17.15
N THR A 265 32.33 -7.73 16.46
CA THR A 265 33.14 -6.61 16.96
C THR A 265 32.46 -5.92 18.15
N VAL A 266 31.16 -5.62 18.05
CA VAL A 266 30.41 -4.92 19.11
C VAL A 266 30.12 -5.83 20.31
N LYS A 267 29.86 -7.12 20.09
CA LYS A 267 29.76 -8.14 21.17
C LYS A 267 30.98 -8.13 22.09
N GLY A 268 32.18 -7.88 21.53
CA GLY A 268 33.43 -7.78 22.29
C GLY A 268 33.48 -6.62 23.30
N GLN A 269 32.64 -5.58 23.12
CA GLN A 269 32.64 -4.37 23.95
C GLN A 269 31.85 -4.52 25.26
N ARG A 270 31.04 -5.59 25.42
CA ARG A 270 30.28 -5.98 26.62
C ARG A 270 29.32 -4.95 27.27
N ASN A 271 29.19 -3.75 26.72
CA ASN A 271 28.34 -2.68 27.24
C ASN A 271 27.14 -2.33 26.35
N VAL A 272 26.80 -3.19 25.38
CA VAL A 272 25.74 -2.94 24.40
C VAL A 272 24.77 -4.12 24.38
N SER A 273 23.47 -3.86 24.45
CA SER A 273 22.43 -4.87 24.21
C SER A 273 22.21 -4.97 22.70
N LEU A 274 22.29 -6.18 22.15
CA LEU A 274 22.12 -6.44 20.73
C LEU A 274 20.94 -7.40 20.52
N LEU A 275 20.07 -7.07 19.57
CA LEU A 275 19.10 -8.02 19.03
C LEU A 275 19.85 -9.21 18.43
N SER A 276 19.39 -10.44 18.67
CA SER A 276 19.93 -11.60 17.96
C SER A 276 19.46 -11.56 16.51
N PRO A 277 20.34 -11.80 15.53
CA PRO A 277 19.92 -11.99 14.15
C PRO A 277 18.80 -13.04 14.07
N THR A 278 17.68 -12.69 13.42
CA THR A 278 16.48 -13.53 13.34
C THR A 278 15.89 -13.46 11.93
N GLU A 279 15.50 -14.60 11.39
CA GLU A 279 14.86 -14.67 10.07
C GLU A 279 13.52 -13.93 10.05
N ALA A 280 13.22 -13.28 8.93
CA ALA A 280 11.99 -12.53 8.71
C ALA A 280 11.63 -12.49 7.22
N THR A 281 10.39 -12.14 6.91
CA THR A 281 9.98 -11.78 5.55
C THR A 281 9.69 -10.29 5.49
N GLY A 282 10.36 -9.58 4.58
CA GLY A 282 10.06 -8.18 4.29
C GLY A 282 9.02 -8.08 3.17
N GLU A 283 7.86 -7.48 3.46
CA GLU A 283 6.90 -7.05 2.45
C GLU A 283 7.14 -5.58 2.12
N ASN A 284 7.27 -5.27 0.84
CA ASN A 284 7.40 -3.91 0.35
C ASN A 284 6.17 -3.49 -0.42
N MET A 285 5.52 -2.40 -0.01
CA MET A 285 4.58 -1.67 -0.86
C MET A 285 5.30 -0.53 -1.57
N GLU A 286 5.59 -0.74 -2.85
CA GLU A 286 6.29 0.20 -3.71
C GLU A 286 5.30 1.18 -4.36
N VAL A 287 5.62 2.46 -4.28
CA VAL A 287 4.88 3.53 -4.96
C VAL A 287 5.84 4.25 -5.90
N VAL A 288 5.51 4.28 -7.18
CA VAL A 288 6.28 4.98 -8.22
C VAL A 288 5.41 6.01 -8.92
N GLN A 289 6.00 7.12 -9.36
CA GLN A 289 5.30 8.14 -10.13
C GLN A 289 5.98 8.41 -11.47
N TYR A 290 5.28 8.22 -12.58
CA TYR A 290 5.81 8.46 -13.92
C TYR A 290 5.13 9.63 -14.63
N TYR A 291 5.93 10.54 -15.17
CA TYR A 291 5.49 11.56 -16.13
C TYR A 291 6.52 11.76 -17.23
N ASN A 292 6.06 12.18 -18.41
CA ASN A 292 6.91 12.33 -19.60
C ASN A 292 7.75 11.06 -19.91
N ASP A 293 7.22 9.88 -19.59
CA ASP A 293 7.91 8.59 -19.75
C ASP A 293 9.19 8.43 -18.89
N GLU A 294 9.32 9.21 -17.82
CA GLU A 294 10.43 9.17 -16.85
C GLU A 294 9.92 8.90 -15.42
N LEU A 295 10.70 8.19 -14.60
CA LEU A 295 10.40 8.01 -13.17
C LEU A 295 10.74 9.29 -12.40
N GLN A 296 9.73 9.85 -11.74
CA GLN A 296 9.81 11.13 -11.02
C GLN A 296 9.98 10.92 -9.51
N ALA A 297 9.36 9.89 -8.97
CA ALA A 297 9.43 9.56 -7.56
C ALA A 297 9.33 8.05 -7.35
N LEU A 298 10.11 7.53 -6.41
CA LEU A 298 9.98 6.20 -5.85
C LEU A 298 9.79 6.34 -4.34
N GLN A 299 8.90 5.53 -3.79
CA GLN A 299 8.86 5.25 -2.38
C GLN A 299 8.78 3.75 -2.14
N LEU A 300 9.52 3.31 -1.12
CA LEU A 300 9.50 1.95 -0.59
C LEU A 300 8.90 2.01 0.82
N ASN A 301 8.09 1.01 1.16
CA ASN A 301 7.50 0.83 2.48
C ASN A 301 7.67 -0.62 2.88
N VAL A 302 8.60 -0.91 3.78
CA VAL A 302 9.02 -2.28 4.08
C VAL A 302 8.49 -2.72 5.45
N PHE A 303 7.41 -3.50 5.45
CA PHE A 303 6.88 -4.12 6.65
C PHE A 303 7.52 -5.49 6.90
N LEU A 304 7.87 -5.78 8.15
CA LEU A 304 8.49 -7.06 8.53
C LEU A 304 7.48 -8.00 9.15
N THR A 305 7.48 -9.24 8.68
CA THR A 305 6.61 -10.32 9.15
C THR A 305 7.44 -11.53 9.57
N GLY A 306 6.78 -12.56 10.09
CA GLY A 306 7.43 -13.81 10.48
C GLY A 306 8.19 -14.47 9.31
N PRO A 307 9.20 -15.30 9.59
CA PRO A 307 9.98 -15.95 8.55
C PRO A 307 9.12 -16.89 7.69
N ASN A 308 9.46 -16.98 6.40
CA ASN A 308 8.75 -17.79 5.41
C ASN A 308 7.27 -17.41 5.21
N MET A 309 6.85 -16.22 5.62
CA MET A 309 5.53 -15.73 5.28
C MET A 309 5.43 -15.41 3.80
N THR A 310 4.26 -15.63 3.22
CA THR A 310 3.89 -15.24 1.86
C THR A 310 2.72 -14.27 1.91
N SER A 311 2.42 -13.62 0.79
CA SER A 311 1.32 -12.66 0.76
C SER A 311 0.01 -13.38 1.07
N ALA A 312 -0.78 -12.85 2.00
CA ALA A 312 -2.12 -13.35 2.29
C ALA A 312 -3.11 -13.14 1.12
N TRP A 313 -2.65 -12.49 0.05
CA TRP A 313 -3.40 -12.14 -1.14
C TRP A 313 -3.18 -13.08 -2.32
N LEU A 314 -2.22 -14.02 -2.22
CA LEU A 314 -1.83 -15.00 -3.24
C LEU A 314 -2.28 -16.42 -2.89
#